data_AF-A0A7Y1CDJ9-F1
#
_entry.id   AF-A0A7Y1CDJ9-F1
#
_cell.length_a   1.000
_cell.length_b   1.000
_cell.length_c   1.000
_cell.angle_alpha   90.00
_cell.angle_beta   90.00
_cell.angle_gamma   90.00
#
_symmetry.space_group_name_H-M   'P 1'
#
loop_
_entity.id
_entity.type
_entity.pdbx_description
1 polymer ?
#
loop_
_entity_poly.entity_id
_entity_poly.type
_entity_poly.pdbx_seq_one_letter_code
_entity_poly.pdbx_strand_id
1 'polypeptide(L)'
;MSDWGFVYILGNHAMPGIYKVGTTKFSPRRRAEELSRGTGVPHEYEVFYYAELANASAWEKAVHLQLADRRVSEQREFFKGPLIDIIKAVEGDGEHCSDWDSDEAKEARWPGRMSQRNPLWFEPHLHSPGYLERLRRDRA
;
A
#
# COMPACT_ATOMS: atom_id res chain seq x y z
N MET A 1 21.69 18.04 -2.38
CA MET A 1 20.54 18.52 -1.59
C MET A 1 19.69 17.32 -1.25
N SER A 2 19.49 17.02 0.02
CA SER A 2 18.63 15.91 0.44
C SER A 2 17.18 16.22 0.05
N ASP A 3 16.53 15.31 -0.67
CA ASP A 3 15.12 15.41 -1.07
C ASP A 3 14.26 14.69 -0.02
N TRP A 4 14.09 15.37 1.11
CA TRP A 4 13.30 14.86 2.22
C TRP A 4 11.81 14.85 1.86
N GLY A 5 11.14 13.75 2.14
CA GLY A 5 9.71 13.58 1.89
C GLY A 5 9.20 12.20 2.25
N PHE A 6 8.00 11.92 1.80
CA PHE A 6 7.31 10.66 2.06
C PHE A 6 7.20 9.84 0.79
N VAL A 7 7.50 8.55 0.87
CA VAL A 7 7.08 7.55 -0.11
C VAL A 7 5.83 6.88 0.46
N TYR A 8 4.72 6.94 -0.26
CA TYR A 8 3.42 6.49 0.21
C TYR A 8 2.85 5.37 -0.65
N ILE A 9 1.91 4.63 -0.05
CA ILE A 9 1.03 3.67 -0.70
C ILE A 9 -0.40 4.16 -0.52
N LEU A 10 -1.08 4.51 -1.62
CA LEU A 10 -2.51 4.83 -1.60
C LEU A 10 -3.32 3.64 -2.12
N GLY A 11 -4.40 3.34 -1.41
CA GLY A 11 -5.42 2.38 -1.80
C GLY A 11 -6.73 3.09 -2.14
N ASN A 12 -7.59 2.38 -2.87
CA ASN A 12 -8.94 2.80 -3.19
C ASN A 12 -9.83 1.55 -3.14
N HIS A 13 -10.92 1.59 -2.36
CA HIS A 13 -11.76 0.40 -2.13
C HIS A 13 -12.50 -0.09 -3.38
N ALA A 14 -12.67 0.76 -4.40
CA ALA A 14 -13.21 0.38 -5.70
C ALA A 14 -12.17 -0.31 -6.62
N MET A 15 -10.90 -0.34 -6.22
CA MET A 15 -9.79 -0.99 -6.95
C MET A 15 -8.96 -1.87 -5.99
N PRO A 16 -9.56 -2.90 -5.36
CA PRO A 16 -8.86 -3.71 -4.38
C PRO A 16 -7.69 -4.47 -5.02
N GLY A 17 -6.56 -4.55 -4.31
CA GLY A 17 -5.34 -5.17 -4.83
C GLY A 17 -4.55 -4.32 -5.84
N ILE A 18 -4.97 -3.08 -6.10
CA ILE A 18 -4.24 -2.11 -6.94
C ILE A 18 -3.90 -0.89 -6.09
N TYR A 19 -2.62 -0.53 -6.04
CA TYR A 19 -2.10 0.52 -5.18
C TYR A 19 -1.31 1.55 -5.98
N LYS A 20 -1.45 2.82 -5.63
CA LYS A 20 -0.57 3.87 -6.14
C LYS A 20 0.63 4.02 -5.20
N VAL A 21 1.83 3.90 -5.75
CA VAL A 21 3.06 4.22 -5.02
C VAL A 21 3.61 5.54 -5.56
N GLY A 22 3.84 6.51 -4.69
CA GLY A 22 4.37 7.80 -5.11
C GLY A 22 5.01 8.58 -3.98
N THR A 23 5.44 9.80 -4.29
CA THR A 23 6.12 10.69 -3.36
C THR A 23 5.39 12.01 -3.11
N THR A 24 5.64 12.59 -1.93
CA THR A 24 5.20 13.95 -1.61
C THR A 24 6.15 14.61 -0.62
N LYS A 25 6.29 15.94 -0.71
CA LYS A 25 7.01 16.77 0.27
C LYS A 25 6.13 17.19 1.47
N PHE A 26 4.84 16.96 1.36
CA PHE A 26 3.84 17.27 2.38
C PHE A 26 3.19 15.98 2.89
N SER A 27 2.26 16.07 3.84
CA SER A 27 1.55 14.89 4.35
C SER A 27 0.97 13.99 3.23
N PRO A 28 1.19 12.65 3.28
CA PRO A 28 0.54 11.68 2.38
C PRO A 28 -0.98 11.80 2.35
N ARG A 29 -1.61 12.13 3.49
CA ARG A 29 -3.05 12.33 3.59
C ARG A 29 -3.53 13.48 2.71
N ARG A 30 -2.84 14.62 2.74
CA ARG A 30 -3.13 15.75 1.85
C ARG A 30 -3.04 15.32 0.39
N ARG A 31 -2.03 14.52 0.04
CA ARG A 31 -1.86 14.02 -1.32
C ARG A 31 -2.99 13.08 -1.73
N ALA A 32 -3.46 12.22 -0.83
CA ALA A 32 -4.63 11.38 -1.06
C ALA A 32 -5.88 12.24 -1.35
N GLU A 33 -6.18 13.23 -0.51
CA GLU A 33 -7.30 14.16 -0.68
C GLU A 33 -7.24 14.94 -2.01
N GLU A 34 -6.05 15.41 -2.42
CA GLU A 34 -5.84 16.09 -3.70
C GLU A 34 -6.16 15.18 -4.90
N LEU A 35 -5.69 13.93 -4.87
CA LEU A 35 -5.89 12.97 -5.95
C LEU A 35 -7.34 12.47 -6.03
N SER A 36 -8.02 12.35 -4.89
CA SER A 36 -9.44 11.96 -4.80
C SER A 36 -10.39 12.94 -5.49
N ARG A 37 -10.00 14.20 -5.67
CA ARG A 37 -10.82 15.23 -6.34
C ARG A 37 -10.84 15.09 -7.88
N GLY A 38 -10.00 14.21 -8.45
CA GLY A 38 -9.94 14.01 -9.89
C GLY A 38 -11.19 13.30 -10.43
N THR A 39 -11.74 13.77 -11.54
CA THR A 39 -12.96 13.21 -12.19
C THR A 39 -12.80 11.80 -12.76
N GLY A 40 -11.58 11.23 -12.71
CA GLY A 40 -11.26 9.89 -13.21
C GLY A 40 -11.01 8.85 -12.11
N VAL A 41 -11.33 9.16 -10.85
CA VAL A 41 -11.12 8.24 -9.72
C VAL A 41 -12.48 7.72 -9.24
N PRO A 42 -12.69 6.38 -9.16
CA PRO A 42 -13.99 5.80 -8.85
C PRO A 42 -14.41 5.94 -7.37
N HIS A 43 -13.47 6.24 -6.48
CA HIS A 43 -13.67 6.42 -5.04
C HIS A 43 -12.53 7.26 -4.46
N GLU A 44 -12.64 7.74 -3.23
CA GLU A 44 -11.53 8.44 -2.58
C GLU A 44 -10.35 7.49 -2.31
N TYR A 45 -9.14 8.03 -2.46
CA TYR A 45 -7.90 7.40 -2.01
C TYR A 45 -7.73 7.56 -0.51
N GLU A 46 -7.19 6.50 0.10
CA GLU A 46 -6.75 6.48 1.48
C GLU A 46 -5.27 6.12 1.54
N VAL A 47 -4.58 6.63 2.57
CA VAL A 47 -3.19 6.26 2.83
C VAL A 47 -3.19 4.92 3.54
N PHE A 48 -2.60 3.89 2.93
CA PHE A 48 -2.46 2.59 3.57
C PHE A 48 -1.14 2.49 4.33
N TYR A 49 -0.09 3.11 3.78
CA TYR A 49 1.24 3.12 4.36
C TYR A 49 2.04 4.31 3.84
N TYR A 50 3.05 4.76 4.61
CA TYR A 50 4.07 5.68 4.10
C TYR A 50 5.39 5.51 4.87
N ALA A 51 6.51 5.86 4.26
CA ALA A 51 7.79 5.99 4.95
C ALA A 51 8.34 7.41 4.74
N GLU A 52 8.97 7.98 5.76
CA GLU A 52 9.64 9.29 5.70
C GLU A 52 11.14 9.11 5.52
N LEU A 53 11.73 9.76 4.52
CA LEU A 53 13.14 9.57 4.19
C LEU A 53 13.77 10.75 3.43
N ALA A 54 15.09 10.86 3.53
CA ALA A 54 15.90 11.95 2.97
C ALA A 54 16.06 11.95 1.45
N ASN A 55 15.76 10.84 0.78
CA ASN A 55 15.95 10.66 -0.65
C ASN A 55 14.68 10.06 -1.29
N ALA A 56 13.52 10.60 -0.93
CA ALA A 56 12.21 10.04 -1.28
C ALA A 56 12.05 9.78 -2.78
N SER A 57 12.42 10.75 -3.63
CA SER A 57 12.34 10.59 -5.10
C SER A 57 13.27 9.50 -5.66
N ALA A 58 14.43 9.26 -5.04
CA ALA A 58 15.34 8.22 -5.51
C ALA A 58 14.82 6.84 -5.08
N TRP A 59 14.31 6.74 -3.85
CA TRP A 59 13.75 5.51 -3.32
C TRP A 59 12.47 5.10 -4.06
N GLU A 60 11.57 6.03 -4.35
CA GLU A 60 10.37 5.77 -5.16
C GLU A 60 10.71 5.09 -6.49
N LYS A 61 11.75 5.60 -7.19
CA LYS A 61 12.20 4.99 -8.44
C LYS A 61 12.71 3.57 -8.24
N ALA A 62 13.45 3.31 -7.16
CA ALA A 62 13.90 1.96 -6.82
C ALA A 62 12.72 1.03 -6.55
N VAL A 63 11.73 1.49 -5.78
CA VAL A 63 10.49 0.74 -5.51
C VAL A 63 9.72 0.47 -6.80
N HIS A 64 9.60 1.45 -7.70
CA HIS A 64 8.92 1.27 -8.99
C HIS A 64 9.63 0.26 -9.89
N LEU A 65 10.97 0.22 -9.87
CA LEU A 65 11.76 -0.79 -10.59
C LEU A 65 11.57 -2.18 -10.00
N GLN A 66 11.56 -2.30 -8.67
CA GLN A 66 11.31 -3.56 -7.96
C GLN A 66 9.91 -4.12 -8.27
N LEU A 67 8.92 -3.23 -8.41
CA LEU A 67 7.53 -3.60 -8.71
C LEU A 67 7.18 -3.57 -10.21
N ALA A 68 8.17 -3.51 -11.10
CA ALA A 68 7.94 -3.30 -12.53
C ALA A 68 7.08 -4.41 -13.17
N ASP A 69 7.24 -5.66 -12.74
CA ASP A 69 6.46 -6.83 -13.18
C ASP A 69 4.98 -6.76 -12.76
N ARG A 70 4.69 -5.93 -11.75
CA ARG A 70 3.36 -5.71 -11.17
C ARG A 70 2.73 -4.39 -11.61
N ARG A 71 3.39 -3.60 -12.44
CA ARG A 71 2.87 -2.30 -12.90
C ARG A 71 1.64 -2.50 -13.79
N VAL A 72 0.56 -1.77 -13.51
CA VAL A 72 -0.72 -1.87 -14.23
C VAL A 72 -0.66 -1.17 -15.60
N SER A 73 0.06 -0.06 -15.69
CA SER A 73 0.24 0.72 -16.92
C SER A 73 1.62 1.36 -16.92
N GLU A 74 2.35 1.30 -18.03
CA GLU A 74 3.68 1.87 -18.14
C GLU A 74 3.72 3.37 -17.78
N GLN A 75 2.67 4.10 -18.11
CA GLN A 75 2.57 5.54 -17.92
C GLN A 75 2.09 5.95 -16.52
N ARG A 76 1.68 5.00 -15.67
CA ARG A 76 1.11 5.31 -14.36
C ARG A 76 1.73 4.46 -13.26
N GLU A 77 1.83 5.06 -12.07
CA GLU A 77 2.52 4.48 -10.92
C GLU A 77 1.56 3.62 -10.07
N PHE A 78 0.80 2.74 -10.75
CA PHE A 78 -0.10 1.79 -10.11
C PHE A 78 0.44 0.37 -10.22
N PHE A 79 0.35 -0.37 -9.12
CA PHE A 79 0.93 -1.69 -8.98
C PHE A 79 -0.10 -2.65 -8.41
N LYS A 80 -0.15 -3.86 -8.96
CA LYS A 80 -1.09 -4.91 -8.54
C LYS A 80 -0.41 -5.94 -7.63
N GLY A 81 -1.16 -6.49 -6.68
CA GLY A 81 -0.71 -7.60 -5.84
C GLY A 81 -1.06 -7.40 -4.37
N PRO A 82 -0.69 -8.35 -3.49
CA PRO A 82 -1.00 -8.25 -2.08
C PRO A 82 -0.37 -7.01 -1.45
N LEU A 83 -1.13 -6.28 -0.62
CA LEU A 83 -0.64 -5.04 0.02
C LEU A 83 0.68 -5.25 0.77
N ILE A 84 0.85 -6.41 1.42
CA ILE A 84 2.07 -6.73 2.16
C ILE A 84 3.32 -6.73 1.29
N ASP A 85 3.21 -7.10 0.02
CA ASP A 85 4.36 -7.10 -0.89
C ASP A 85 4.74 -5.68 -1.31
N ILE A 86 3.73 -4.80 -1.48
CA ILE A 86 3.96 -3.39 -1.82
C ILE A 86 4.58 -2.66 -0.62
N ILE A 87 4.10 -2.95 0.60
CA ILE A 87 4.68 -2.44 1.85
C ILE A 87 6.15 -2.86 1.95
N LYS A 88 6.47 -4.15 1.78
CA LYS A 88 7.85 -4.64 1.83
C LYS A 88 8.75 -3.97 0.80
N ALA A 89 8.25 -3.68 -0.40
CA ALA A 89 9.02 -2.95 -1.40
C ALA A 89 9.35 -1.53 -0.92
N VAL A 90 8.40 -0.83 -0.28
CA VAL A 90 8.64 0.51 0.29
C VAL A 90 9.53 0.46 1.53
N GLU A 91 9.42 -0.57 2.37
CA GLU A 91 10.24 -0.74 3.58
C GLU A 91 11.70 -1.11 3.28
N GLY A 92 11.94 -1.77 2.14
CA GLY A 92 13.23 -2.36 1.83
C GLY A 92 13.63 -3.39 2.89
N ASP A 93 14.86 -3.30 3.38
CA ASP A 93 15.40 -4.19 4.43
C ASP A 93 14.98 -3.77 5.86
N GLY A 94 13.94 -2.93 5.99
CA GLY A 94 13.50 -2.35 7.27
C GLY A 94 14.19 -1.03 7.62
N GLU A 95 14.92 -0.43 6.67
CA GLU A 95 15.55 0.88 6.81
C GLU A 95 14.53 2.04 6.78
N HIS A 96 13.35 1.77 6.24
CA HIS A 96 12.31 2.77 6.00
C HIS A 96 11.00 2.34 6.67
N CYS A 97 10.95 2.52 7.99
CA CYS A 97 9.75 2.23 8.78
C CYS A 97 8.77 3.41 8.76
N SER A 98 7.49 3.08 8.83
CA SER A 98 6.44 4.05 9.08
C SER A 98 6.23 4.24 10.58
N ASP A 99 5.90 5.47 10.97
CA ASP A 99 5.32 5.76 12.29
C ASP A 99 3.80 5.46 12.34
N TRP A 100 3.20 5.12 11.20
CA TRP A 100 1.76 4.92 11.07
C TRP A 100 1.39 3.87 10.00
N ASP A 101 0.57 2.89 10.39
CA ASP A 101 -0.04 1.92 9.48
C ASP A 101 -1.57 2.07 9.54
N SER A 102 -2.24 1.97 8.38
CA SER A 102 -3.70 1.80 8.34
C SER A 102 -4.12 0.44 8.88
N ASP A 103 -5.42 0.22 9.08
CA ASP A 103 -5.91 -1.09 9.52
C ASP A 103 -5.70 -2.15 8.43
N GLU A 104 -5.81 -1.79 7.15
CA GLU A 104 -5.45 -2.67 6.03
C GLU A 104 -3.96 -3.02 6.04
N ALA A 105 -3.06 -2.07 6.29
CA ALA A 105 -1.63 -2.35 6.37
C ALA A 105 -1.29 -3.27 7.55
N LYS A 106 -1.87 -3.03 8.73
CA LYS A 106 -1.69 -3.92 9.88
C LYS A 106 -2.26 -5.31 9.62
N GLU A 107 -3.42 -5.38 8.96
CA GLU A 107 -4.04 -6.64 8.58
C GLU A 107 -3.21 -7.39 7.52
N ALA A 108 -2.60 -6.68 6.56
CA ALA A 108 -1.71 -7.26 5.57
C ALA A 108 -0.47 -7.90 6.22
N ARG A 109 0.10 -7.25 7.24
CA ARG A 109 1.24 -7.78 8.00
C ARG A 109 0.87 -8.94 8.90
N TRP A 110 -0.28 -8.83 9.56
CA TRP A 110 -0.74 -9.79 10.55
C TRP A 110 -2.20 -10.17 10.26
N PRO A 111 -2.44 -11.04 9.27
CA PRO A 111 -3.79 -11.44 8.90
C PRO A 111 -4.58 -11.98 10.10
N GLY A 112 -5.79 -11.46 10.27
CA GLY A 112 -6.70 -11.75 11.38
C GLY A 112 -6.52 -10.85 12.61
N ARG A 113 -5.56 -9.91 12.61
CA ARG A 113 -5.31 -9.02 13.76
C ARG A 113 -6.35 -7.91 13.88
N MET A 114 -6.79 -7.34 12.76
CA MET A 114 -7.84 -6.32 12.74
C MET A 114 -9.23 -6.94 12.60
N SER A 115 -9.36 -8.05 11.88
CA SER A 115 -10.63 -8.78 11.75
C SER A 115 -10.44 -10.30 11.82
N GLN A 116 -10.64 -10.87 13.00
CA GLN A 116 -10.57 -12.33 13.20
C GLN A 116 -11.62 -13.08 12.37
N ARG A 117 -12.82 -12.50 12.23
CA ARG A 117 -13.93 -13.12 11.48
C ARG A 117 -13.71 -13.07 9.97
N ASN A 118 -13.07 -12.02 9.48
CA ASN A 118 -12.85 -11.82 8.05
C ASN A 118 -11.44 -11.29 7.78
N PRO A 119 -10.42 -12.16 7.85
CA PRO A 119 -9.05 -11.75 7.61
C PRO A 119 -8.85 -11.28 6.17
N LEU A 120 -8.00 -10.26 5.98
CA LEU A 120 -7.66 -9.68 4.68
C LEU A 120 -8.91 -9.23 3.88
N TRP A 121 -9.90 -8.65 4.56
CA TRP A 121 -11.21 -8.28 3.99
C TRP A 121 -11.13 -7.34 2.79
N PHE A 122 -10.05 -6.55 2.68
CA PHE A 122 -9.85 -5.57 1.62
C PHE A 122 -9.27 -6.16 0.33
N GLU A 123 -8.76 -7.40 0.36
CA GLU A 123 -8.19 -8.07 -0.81
C GLU A 123 -8.43 -9.59 -0.87
N PRO A 124 -9.61 -10.13 -0.49
CA PRO A 124 -9.81 -11.58 -0.34
C PRO A 124 -9.61 -12.35 -1.66
N HIS A 125 -9.81 -11.69 -2.80
CA HIS A 125 -9.65 -12.27 -4.13
C HIS A 125 -8.19 -12.54 -4.53
N LEU A 126 -7.21 -11.97 -3.81
CA LEU A 126 -5.79 -12.23 -4.03
C LEU A 126 -5.27 -13.45 -3.26
N HIS A 127 -6.12 -14.05 -2.42
CA HIS A 127 -5.75 -15.11 -1.50
C HIS A 127 -6.57 -16.38 -1.74
N SER A 128 -5.93 -17.55 -1.61
CA SER A 128 -6.66 -18.81 -1.80
C SER A 128 -7.71 -19.01 -0.69
N PRO A 129 -8.90 -19.58 -1.00
CA PRO A 129 -9.92 -19.85 0.02
C PRO A 129 -9.39 -20.70 1.19
N GLY A 130 -8.56 -21.71 0.89
CA GLY A 130 -7.96 -22.56 1.91
C GLY A 130 -6.98 -21.83 2.83
N TYR A 131 -6.28 -20.80 2.35
CA TYR A 131 -5.45 -19.94 3.19
C TYR A 131 -6.30 -19.09 4.14
N LEU A 132 -7.35 -18.44 3.61
CA LEU A 132 -8.26 -17.63 4.42
C LEU A 132 -9.00 -18.47 5.47
N GLU A 133 -9.38 -19.70 5.15
CA GLU A 133 -10.00 -20.63 6.09
C GLU A 133 -9.06 -21.04 7.23
N ARG A 134 -7.77 -21.27 6.95
CA ARG A 134 -6.78 -21.57 8.00
C ARG A 134 -6.62 -20.41 8.97
N LEU A 135 -6.51 -19.18 8.44
CA LEU A 135 -6.42 -17.98 9.28
C LEU A 135 -7.61 -17.83 10.23
N ARG A 136 -8.82 -18.17 9.78
CA ARG A 136 -10.03 -18.16 10.63
C ARG A 136 -10.02 -19.25 11.70
N ARG A 137 -9.44 -20.42 11.42
CA ARG A 137 -9.37 -21.56 12.36
C ARG A 137 -8.30 -21.39 13.43
N ASP A 138 -7.12 -20.89 13.06
CA ASP A 138 -5.98 -20.76 13.97
C ASP A 138 -6.17 -19.67 15.07
N ARG A 139 -7.29 -18.92 14.99
CA ARG A 139 -7.64 -17.81 15.88
C ARG A 139 -9.01 -17.97 16.54
N ALA A 140 -9.69 -19.10 16.33
CA ALA A 140 -10.97 -19.45 16.95
C ALA A 140 -10.78 -20.12 18.32
#